data_AF-A4SNX5-F1
#
_entry.id   AF-A4SNX5-F1
#
_cell.length_a   1.000
_cell.length_b   1.000
_cell.length_c   1.000
_cell.angle_alpha   90.00
_cell.angle_beta   90.00
_cell.angle_gamma   90.00
#
_symmetry.space_group_name_H-M   'P 1'
#
loop_
_entity.id
_entity.type
_entity.pdbx_description
1 polymer ?
#
loop_
_entity_poly.entity_id
_entity_poly.type
_entity_poly.pdbx_seq_one_letter_code
_entity_poly.pdbx_strand_id
1 'polypeptide(L)'
;MQFSDAVRLLCSQGLILGIGTTLRSQYEALVRSVWVLYCATDLQVEKLDAVLNAESQQASKNIPSVHGMLCELDKIPQIQSLLISFHEFKDSSWLPLNSFVHSGIHAVFWTKNKAPPELIEQLFRISNGLNVIAFQGMGILTGIPTIQKEIFSVIAHYSDCLPKPR
;
A
#
# COMPACT_ATOMS: atom_id res chain seq x y z
N MET A 1 -7.66 -0.81 5.59
CA MET A 1 -7.32 0.10 6.71
C MET A 1 -6.43 -0.56 7.79
N GLN A 2 -6.66 -1.82 8.19
CA GLN A 2 -5.90 -2.49 9.28
C GLN A 2 -4.37 -2.36 9.20
N PHE A 3 -3.76 -2.50 8.01
CA PHE A 3 -2.31 -2.32 7.87
C PHE A 3 -1.84 -0.92 8.25
N SER A 4 -2.59 0.14 7.89
CA SER A 4 -2.22 1.49 8.28
C SER A 4 -2.30 1.68 9.79
N ASP A 5 -3.33 1.16 10.44
CA ASP A 5 -3.49 1.27 11.89
C ASP A 5 -2.35 0.54 12.62
N ALA A 6 -1.95 -0.62 12.12
CA ALA A 6 -0.76 -1.32 12.60
C ALA A 6 0.53 -0.51 12.37
N VAL A 7 0.73 0.12 11.20
CA VAL A 7 1.87 1.01 10.96
C VAL A 7 1.90 2.14 11.98
N ARG A 8 0.77 2.80 12.26
CA ARG A 8 0.67 3.88 13.25
C ARG A 8 1.06 3.42 14.64
N LEU A 9 0.54 2.27 15.08
CA LEU A 9 0.90 1.68 16.37
C LEU A 9 2.40 1.37 16.44
N LEU A 10 2.95 0.72 15.42
CA LEU A 10 4.35 0.32 15.37
C LEU A 10 5.29 1.54 15.32
N CYS A 11 4.90 2.61 14.61
CA CYS A 11 5.59 3.91 14.64
C CYS A 11 5.62 4.49 16.05
N SER A 12 4.50 4.48 16.78
CA SER A 12 4.44 4.99 18.16
C SER A 12 5.37 4.24 19.13
N GLN A 13 5.69 2.97 18.81
CA GLN A 13 6.58 2.12 19.60
C GLN A 13 8.02 2.08 19.05
N GLY A 14 8.30 2.74 17.92
CA GLY A 14 9.62 2.70 17.26
C GLY A 14 10.03 1.33 16.72
N LEU A 15 9.07 0.43 16.45
CA LEU A 15 9.33 -0.95 16.04
C LEU A 15 9.60 -1.06 14.52
N ILE A 16 10.76 -0.57 14.07
CA ILE A 16 11.10 -0.35 12.66
C ILE A 16 10.96 -1.57 11.75
N LEU A 17 11.30 -2.78 12.22
CA LEU A 17 11.11 -4.03 11.46
C LEU A 17 9.62 -4.29 11.17
N GLY A 18 8.78 -4.07 12.18
CA GLY A 18 7.34 -4.19 12.07
C GLY A 18 6.75 -3.10 11.16
N ILE A 19 7.21 -1.86 11.31
CA ILE A 19 6.79 -0.72 10.47
C ILE A 19 7.02 -1.06 9.00
N GLY A 20 8.25 -1.43 8.63
CA GLY A 20 8.61 -1.74 7.25
C GLY A 20 7.80 -2.92 6.69
N THR A 21 7.71 -4.02 7.43
CA THR A 21 6.94 -5.20 7.00
C THR A 21 5.47 -4.86 6.77
N THR A 22 4.84 -4.14 7.70
CA THR A 22 3.42 -3.79 7.62
C THR A 22 3.15 -2.76 6.53
N LEU A 23 4.04 -1.77 6.37
CA LEU A 23 3.94 -0.77 5.29
C LEU A 23 4.02 -1.43 3.92
N ARG A 24 4.85 -2.47 3.78
CA ARG A 24 4.91 -3.25 2.55
C ARG A 24 3.57 -3.95 2.26
N SER A 25 2.99 -4.61 3.26
CA SER A 25 1.68 -5.25 3.10
C SER A 25 0.56 -4.24 2.80
N GLN A 26 0.62 -3.02 3.36
CA GLN A 26 -0.30 -1.93 3.03
C GLN A 26 -0.23 -1.57 1.55
N TYR A 27 0.99 -1.37 1.02
CA TYR A 27 1.20 -1.07 -0.40
C TYR A 27 0.67 -2.19 -1.31
N GLU A 28 1.03 -3.44 -1.03
CA GLU A 28 0.59 -4.58 -1.85
C GLU A 28 -0.93 -4.77 -1.82
N ALA A 29 -1.58 -4.54 -0.67
CA ALA A 29 -3.02 -4.58 -0.55
C ALA A 29 -3.69 -3.46 -1.38
N LEU A 30 -3.11 -2.25 -1.37
CA LEU A 30 -3.60 -1.13 -2.16
C LEU A 30 -3.47 -1.39 -3.66
N VAL A 31 -2.31 -1.84 -4.14
CA VAL A 31 -2.12 -2.21 -5.55
C VAL A 31 -3.11 -3.30 -5.95
N ARG A 32 -3.32 -4.33 -5.11
CA ARG A 32 -4.32 -5.36 -5.36
C ARG A 32 -5.72 -4.79 -5.47
N SER A 33 -6.12 -3.86 -4.60
CA SER A 33 -7.45 -3.26 -4.66
C SER A 33 -7.70 -2.48 -5.96
N VAL A 34 -6.69 -1.75 -6.45
CA VAL A 34 -6.77 -1.03 -7.73
C VAL A 34 -6.77 -2.03 -8.89
N TRP A 35 -5.93 -3.06 -8.84
CA TRP A 35 -5.92 -4.14 -9.83
C TRP A 35 -7.26 -4.88 -9.92
N VAL A 36 -7.90 -5.18 -8.77
CA VAL A 36 -9.24 -5.77 -8.73
C VAL A 36 -10.26 -4.90 -9.46
N LEU A 37 -10.18 -3.58 -9.29
CA LEU A 37 -11.12 -2.66 -9.92
C LEU A 37 -10.93 -2.51 -11.43
N TYR A 38 -9.69 -2.52 -11.92
CA TYR A 38 -9.40 -2.15 -13.32
C TYR A 38 -8.99 -3.31 -14.23
N CYS A 39 -8.50 -4.42 -13.70
CA CYS A 39 -7.84 -5.47 -14.49
C CYS A 39 -8.33 -6.88 -14.19
N ALA A 40 -8.76 -7.16 -12.95
CA ALA A 40 -9.14 -8.52 -12.56
C ALA A 40 -10.35 -9.02 -13.35
N THR A 41 -10.28 -10.27 -13.75
CA THR A 41 -11.44 -11.01 -14.30
C THR A 41 -12.40 -11.41 -13.20
N ASP A 42 -13.68 -11.62 -13.53
CA ASP A 42 -14.69 -12.09 -12.57
C ASP A 42 -14.23 -13.36 -11.82
N LEU A 43 -13.61 -14.31 -12.53
CA LEU A 43 -13.05 -15.53 -11.93
C LEU A 43 -11.92 -15.23 -10.92
N GLN A 44 -11.11 -14.19 -11.15
CA GLN A 44 -10.09 -13.78 -10.19
C GLN A 44 -10.70 -13.08 -8.97
N VAL A 45 -11.79 -12.32 -9.16
CA VAL A 45 -12.55 -11.72 -8.06
C VAL A 45 -13.21 -12.79 -7.21
N GLU A 46 -13.88 -13.77 -7.81
CA GLU A 46 -14.49 -14.92 -7.13
C GLU A 46 -13.47 -15.68 -6.27
N LYS A 47 -12.23 -15.86 -6.77
CA LYS A 47 -11.16 -16.50 -6.00
C LYS A 47 -10.74 -15.70 -4.76
N LEU A 48 -10.82 -14.37 -4.81
CA LEU A 48 -10.51 -13.51 -3.67
C LEU A 48 -11.65 -13.44 -2.66
N ASP A 49 -12.89 -13.68 -3.09
CA ASP A 49 -14.10 -13.71 -2.25
C ASP A 49 -14.43 -15.11 -1.71
N ALA A 50 -13.72 -16.14 -2.16
CA ALA A 50 -13.95 -17.52 -1.77
C ALA A 50 -13.76 -17.77 -0.26
N VAL A 51 -14.59 -18.66 0.30
CA VAL A 51 -14.45 -19.12 1.68
C VAL A 51 -13.07 -19.76 1.89
N LEU A 52 -12.40 -19.40 2.99
CA LEU A 52 -11.06 -19.89 3.31
C LEU A 52 -11.06 -21.39 3.59
N ASN A 53 -10.44 -22.17 2.70
CA ASN A 53 -10.20 -23.59 2.84
C ASN A 53 -8.94 -23.98 2.02
N ALA A 54 -8.51 -25.24 2.08
CA ALA A 54 -7.29 -25.68 1.40
C ALA A 54 -7.37 -25.52 -0.14
N GLU A 55 -8.55 -25.72 -0.73
CA GLU A 55 -8.76 -25.59 -2.18
C GLU A 55 -8.71 -24.13 -2.62
N SER A 56 -9.38 -23.21 -1.91
CA SER A 56 -9.36 -21.79 -2.21
C SER A 56 -7.97 -21.17 -1.99
N GLN A 57 -7.24 -21.62 -0.97
CA GLN A 57 -5.83 -21.26 -0.80
C GLN A 57 -4.96 -21.71 -1.98
N GLN A 58 -5.17 -22.91 -2.49
CA GLN A 58 -4.44 -23.40 -3.66
C GLN A 58 -4.85 -22.65 -4.95
N ALA A 59 -6.14 -22.38 -5.13
CA ALA A 59 -6.68 -21.70 -6.31
C ALA A 59 -6.24 -20.22 -6.40
N SER A 60 -6.04 -19.57 -5.25
CA SER A 60 -5.57 -18.17 -5.18
C SER A 60 -4.10 -17.99 -5.57
N LYS A 61 -3.31 -19.06 -5.70
CA LYS A 61 -1.91 -18.99 -6.18
C LYS A 61 -1.79 -18.47 -7.62
N ASN A 62 -2.88 -18.52 -8.38
CA ASN A 62 -2.93 -18.01 -9.76
C ASN A 62 -3.23 -16.51 -9.83
N ILE A 63 -3.46 -15.84 -8.69
CA ILE A 63 -3.56 -14.38 -8.64
C ILE A 63 -2.15 -13.79 -8.87
N PRO A 64 -2.00 -12.80 -9.76
CA PRO A 64 -0.69 -12.24 -10.06
C PRO A 64 -0.02 -11.68 -8.81
N SER A 65 1.31 -11.71 -8.79
CA SER A 65 2.07 -10.94 -7.80
C SER A 65 1.82 -9.45 -7.98
N VAL A 66 2.10 -8.64 -6.96
CA VAL A 66 2.05 -7.17 -7.05
C VAL A 66 2.86 -6.61 -8.24
N HIS A 67 3.96 -7.26 -8.63
CA HIS A 67 4.69 -6.86 -9.84
C HIS A 67 3.88 -7.14 -11.11
N GLY A 68 3.27 -8.32 -11.22
CA GLY A 68 2.38 -8.66 -12.33
C GLY A 68 1.16 -7.75 -12.39
N MET A 69 0.56 -7.43 -11.24
CA MET A 69 -0.55 -6.49 -11.13
C MET A 69 -0.17 -5.10 -11.67
N LEU A 70 1.00 -4.58 -11.30
CA LEU A 70 1.49 -3.30 -11.84
C LEU A 70 1.67 -3.36 -13.36
N CYS A 71 2.26 -4.43 -13.91
CA CYS A 71 2.43 -4.58 -15.36
C CYS A 71 1.10 -4.66 -16.13
N GLU A 72 0.04 -5.17 -15.51
CA GLU A 72 -1.31 -5.14 -16.09
C GLU A 72 -1.93 -3.75 -15.98
N LEU A 73 -1.80 -3.10 -14.83
CA LEU A 73 -2.29 -1.74 -14.59
C LEU A 73 -1.62 -0.70 -15.51
N ASP A 74 -0.33 -0.86 -15.83
CA ASP A 74 0.44 -0.01 -16.75
C ASP A 74 -0.19 0.08 -18.16
N LYS A 75 -1.11 -0.82 -18.49
CA LYS A 75 -1.84 -0.84 -19.76
C LYS A 75 -3.15 -0.06 -19.71
N ILE A 76 -3.52 0.54 -18.57
CA ILE A 76 -4.80 1.22 -18.33
C ILE A 76 -4.60 2.74 -18.36
N PRO A 77 -4.95 3.43 -19.47
CA PRO A 77 -4.63 4.85 -19.63
C PRO A 77 -5.31 5.78 -18.63
N GLN A 78 -6.48 5.39 -18.11
CA GLN A 78 -7.31 6.23 -17.23
C GLN A 78 -6.66 6.48 -15.86
N ILE A 79 -5.74 5.62 -15.43
CA ILE A 79 -5.12 5.66 -14.10
C ILE A 79 -3.62 5.97 -14.14
N GLN A 80 -3.09 6.43 -15.28
CA GLN A 80 -1.66 6.67 -15.47
C GLN A 80 -1.06 7.59 -14.39
N SER A 81 -1.80 8.62 -13.96
CA SER A 81 -1.37 9.54 -12.91
C SER A 81 -1.21 8.84 -11.55
N LEU A 82 -2.08 7.89 -11.22
CA LEU A 82 -1.98 7.08 -10.01
C LEU A 82 -0.77 6.14 -10.06
N LEU A 83 -0.47 5.58 -11.23
CA LEU A 83 0.65 4.64 -11.40
C LEU A 83 2.00 5.28 -11.19
N ILE A 84 2.15 6.59 -11.48
CA ILE A 84 3.35 7.35 -11.12
C ILE A 84 3.63 7.20 -9.61
N SER A 85 2.63 7.43 -8.76
CA SER A 85 2.80 7.31 -7.30
C SER A 85 3.11 5.89 -6.83
N PHE A 86 2.55 4.86 -7.49
CA PHE A 86 2.86 3.47 -7.18
C PHE A 86 4.29 3.09 -7.55
N HIS A 87 4.74 3.48 -8.74
CA HIS A 87 6.12 3.24 -9.18
C HIS A 87 7.12 4.04 -8.33
N GLU A 88 6.83 5.30 -7.99
CA GLU A 88 7.67 6.09 -7.09
C GLU A 88 7.82 5.45 -5.71
N PHE A 89 6.73 4.94 -5.13
CA PHE A 89 6.80 4.19 -3.87
C PHE A 89 7.67 2.95 -4.02
N LYS A 90 7.45 2.17 -5.08
CA LYS A 90 8.20 0.95 -5.35
C LYS A 90 9.68 1.28 -5.51
N ASP A 91 10.06 2.16 -6.42
CA ASP A 91 11.46 2.46 -6.70
C ASP A 91 12.20 3.02 -5.48
N SER A 92 11.53 3.81 -4.65
CA SER A 92 12.12 4.41 -3.45
C SER A 92 12.25 3.45 -2.26
N SER A 93 11.29 2.54 -2.08
CA SER A 93 11.11 1.82 -0.81
C SER A 93 11.21 0.30 -0.95
N TRP A 94 11.17 -0.26 -2.17
CA TRP A 94 11.08 -1.71 -2.39
C TRP A 94 12.22 -2.50 -1.78
N LEU A 95 13.46 -2.06 -1.97
CA LEU A 95 14.64 -2.79 -1.51
C LEU A 95 14.73 -2.83 0.02
N PRO A 96 14.62 -1.71 0.76
CA PRO A 96 14.52 -1.73 2.21
C PRO A 96 13.34 -2.56 2.73
N LEU A 97 12.16 -2.41 2.11
CA LEU A 97 10.95 -3.13 2.53
C LEU A 97 11.06 -4.65 2.35
N ASN A 98 11.60 -5.13 1.23
CA ASN A 98 11.89 -6.55 1.05
C ASN A 98 12.86 -7.08 2.10
N SER A 99 13.85 -6.25 2.46
CA SER A 99 14.81 -6.61 3.49
C SER A 99 14.15 -6.76 4.86
N PHE A 100 13.17 -5.92 5.20
CA PHE A 100 12.38 -6.10 6.42
C PHE A 100 11.52 -7.37 6.40
N VAL A 101 10.79 -7.61 5.31
CA VAL A 101 9.88 -8.77 5.16
C VAL A 101 10.65 -10.10 5.23
N HIS A 102 11.82 -10.18 4.61
CA HIS A 102 12.58 -11.43 4.48
C HIS A 102 13.75 -11.55 5.47
N SER A 103 13.77 -10.76 6.55
CA SER A 103 14.85 -10.78 7.54
C SER A 103 16.26 -10.57 6.92
N GLY A 104 16.34 -9.72 5.90
CA GLY A 104 17.58 -9.37 5.21
C GLY A 104 18.44 -8.35 5.97
N ILE A 105 19.43 -7.78 5.28
CA ILE A 105 20.46 -6.93 5.90
C ILE A 105 19.90 -5.73 6.68
N HIS A 106 18.86 -5.04 6.21
CA HIS A 106 18.25 -3.94 6.95
C HIS A 106 17.58 -4.43 8.23
N ALA A 107 16.86 -5.56 8.19
CA ALA A 107 16.26 -6.13 9.40
C ALA A 107 17.35 -6.44 10.44
N VAL A 108 18.43 -7.12 10.05
CA VAL A 108 19.54 -7.45 10.95
C VAL A 108 20.23 -6.18 11.46
N PHE A 109 20.51 -5.21 10.59
CA PHE A 109 21.15 -3.95 10.97
C PHE A 109 20.36 -3.22 12.05
N TRP A 110 19.04 -3.11 11.90
CA TRP A 110 18.19 -2.38 12.83
C TRP A 110 17.90 -3.14 14.13
N THR A 111 18.23 -4.44 14.24
CA THR A 111 18.23 -5.12 15.57
C THR A 111 19.35 -4.61 16.48
N LYS A 112 20.42 -4.06 15.90
CA LYS A 112 21.61 -3.60 16.63
C LYS A 112 21.68 -2.08 16.75
N ASN A 113 20.90 -1.36 15.96
CA ASN A 113 20.93 0.09 15.84
C ASN A 113 19.54 0.67 16.09
N LYS A 114 19.49 1.84 16.76
CA LYS A 114 18.23 2.57 16.92
C LYS A 114 17.90 3.28 15.61
N ALA A 115 16.65 3.13 15.14
CA ALA A 115 16.16 3.89 14.00
C ALA A 115 16.10 5.39 14.33
N PRO A 116 16.57 6.28 13.44
CA PRO A 116 16.39 7.71 13.60
C PRO A 116 14.89 8.07 13.66
N PRO A 117 14.47 9.01 14.52
CA PRO A 117 13.08 9.48 14.58
C PRO A 117 12.55 9.96 13.22
N GLU A 118 13.40 10.58 12.40
CA GLU A 118 13.05 11.11 11.08
C GLU A 118 12.68 9.99 10.11
N LEU A 119 13.33 8.82 10.23
CA LEU A 119 12.98 7.64 9.42
C LEU A 119 11.61 7.09 9.82
N ILE A 120 11.31 7.05 11.12
CA ILE A 120 10.00 6.59 11.62
C ILE A 120 8.90 7.56 11.15
N GLU A 121 9.14 8.87 11.25
CA GLU A 121 8.23 9.90 10.77
C GLU A 121 8.00 9.77 9.26
N GLN A 122 9.05 9.54 8.48
CA GLN A 122 8.94 9.34 7.04
C GLN A 122 8.07 8.12 6.71
N LEU A 123 8.27 6.98 7.37
CA LEU A 123 7.47 5.77 7.14
C LEU A 123 6.01 5.97 7.54
N PHE A 124 5.74 6.71 8.62
CA PHE A 124 4.40 7.09 9.03
C PHE A 124 3.70 7.95 7.96
N ARG A 125 4.39 8.99 7.46
CA ARG A 125 3.89 9.87 6.40
C ARG A 125 3.60 9.10 5.12
N ILE A 126 4.48 8.16 4.74
CA ILE A 126 4.27 7.27 3.59
C ILE A 126 3.00 6.43 3.77
N SER A 127 2.76 5.86 4.96
CA SER A 127 1.51 5.15 5.26
C SER A 127 0.27 6.02 5.07
N ASN A 128 0.33 7.29 5.46
CA ASN A 128 -0.75 8.24 5.24
C ASN A 128 -0.97 8.52 3.75
N GLY A 129 0.10 8.66 2.97
CA GLY A 129 0.02 8.79 1.51
C GLY A 129 -0.70 7.60 0.85
N LEU A 130 -0.40 6.38 1.29
CA LEU A 130 -1.12 5.18 0.80
C LEU A 130 -2.61 5.20 1.19
N ASN A 131 -2.96 5.68 2.38
CA ASN A 131 -4.37 5.84 2.77
C ASN A 131 -5.09 6.86 1.90
N VAL A 132 -4.45 7.99 1.55
CA VAL A 132 -5.05 9.01 0.68
C VAL A 132 -5.49 8.38 -0.64
N ILE A 133 -4.62 7.59 -1.26
CA ILE A 133 -4.94 6.87 -2.49
C ILE A 133 -6.10 5.87 -2.27
N ALA A 134 -6.08 5.13 -1.16
CA ALA A 134 -7.15 4.20 -0.83
C ALA A 134 -8.52 4.91 -0.67
N PHE A 135 -8.56 6.06 0.00
CA PHE A 135 -9.78 6.86 0.18
C PHE A 135 -10.27 7.46 -1.14
N GLN A 136 -9.38 7.94 -2.00
CA GLN A 136 -9.75 8.37 -3.35
C GLN A 136 -10.39 7.22 -4.14
N GLY A 137 -9.81 6.02 -4.10
CA GLY A 137 -10.38 4.82 -4.71
C GLY A 137 -11.75 4.46 -4.15
N MET A 138 -11.91 4.46 -2.82
CA MET A 138 -13.22 4.24 -2.18
C MET A 138 -14.24 5.30 -2.59
N GLY A 139 -13.83 6.57 -2.69
CA GLY A 139 -14.67 7.65 -3.16
C GLY A 139 -15.21 7.39 -4.57
N ILE A 140 -14.37 6.90 -5.50
CA ILE A 140 -14.80 6.52 -6.86
C ILE A 140 -15.89 5.44 -6.79
N LEU A 141 -15.69 4.42 -5.95
CA LEU A 141 -16.62 3.30 -5.81
C LEU A 141 -17.98 3.69 -5.23
N THR A 142 -18.09 4.81 -4.50
CA THR A 142 -19.39 5.28 -4.00
C THR A 142 -20.33 5.76 -5.12
N GLY A 143 -19.79 6.15 -6.29
CA GLY A 143 -20.54 6.77 -7.37
C GLY A 143 -21.06 8.19 -7.05
N ILE A 144 -20.75 8.76 -5.88
CA ILE A 144 -21.20 10.10 -5.47
C ILE A 144 -20.26 11.16 -6.09
N PRO A 145 -20.73 12.03 -7.02
CA PRO A 145 -19.83 12.94 -7.73
C PRO A 145 -19.10 13.95 -6.84
N THR A 146 -19.71 14.34 -5.71
CA THR A 146 -19.15 15.37 -4.80
C THR A 146 -18.12 14.83 -3.83
N ILE A 147 -18.07 13.51 -3.58
CA ILE A 147 -17.26 12.93 -2.50
C ILE A 147 -15.76 13.17 -2.70
N GLN A 148 -15.30 13.20 -3.95
CA GLN A 148 -13.90 13.45 -4.27
C GLN A 148 -13.47 14.85 -3.80
N LYS A 149 -14.34 15.85 -3.94
CA LYS A 149 -14.07 17.22 -3.48
C LYS A 149 -13.90 17.27 -1.96
N GLU A 150 -14.74 16.53 -1.23
CA GLU A 150 -14.66 16.43 0.23
C GLU A 150 -13.36 15.73 0.65
N ILE A 151 -13.01 14.61 0.01
CA ILE A 151 -11.75 13.90 0.22
C ILE A 151 -10.55 14.84 -0.01
N PHE A 152 -10.54 15.60 -1.11
CA PHE A 152 -9.46 16.56 -1.38
C PHE A 152 -9.38 17.68 -0.34
N SER A 153 -10.51 18.16 0.16
CA SER A 153 -10.53 19.15 1.25
C SER A 153 -9.87 18.62 2.52
N VAL A 154 -10.13 17.35 2.87
CA VAL A 154 -9.52 16.69 4.03
C VAL A 154 -8.01 16.49 3.79
N ILE A 155 -7.62 16.03 2.60
CA ILE A 155 -6.20 15.86 2.23
C ILE A 155 -5.43 17.19 2.36
N ALA A 156 -6.01 18.29 1.87
CA ALA A 156 -5.38 19.61 1.97
C ALA A 156 -5.22 20.06 3.43
N HIS A 157 -6.25 19.84 4.26
CA HIS A 157 -6.24 20.20 5.67
C HIS A 157 -5.16 19.43 6.47
N TYR A 158 -4.93 18.16 6.15
CA TYR A 158 -3.93 17.30 6.82
C TYR A 158 -2.63 17.12 6.03
N SER A 159 -2.30 18.06 5.15
CA SER A 159 -1.12 17.98 4.27
C SER A 159 0.21 17.93 5.05
N ASP A 160 0.22 18.45 6.27
CA ASP A 160 1.35 18.45 7.20
C ASP A 160 1.75 17.06 7.70
N CYS A 161 0.90 16.03 7.55
CA CYS A 161 1.18 14.64 7.92
C CYS A 161 1.34 13.69 6.72
N LEU A 162 1.37 14.23 5.51
CA LEU A 162 1.57 13.48 4.26
C LEU A 162 3.05 13.41 3.87
N PRO A 163 3.41 12.56 2.87
CA PRO A 163 4.75 12.57 2.29
C PRO A 163 5.06 13.95 1.72
N LYS A 164 6.29 14.43 1.94
CA LYS A 164 6.73 15.69 1.34
C LYS A 164 6.90 15.47 -0.18
N PRO A 165 6.47 16.43 -1.02
CA PRO A 165 6.79 16.41 -2.44
C PRO A 165 8.30 16.30 -2.64
N ARG A 166 8.73 15.56 -3.66
CA ARG A 166 10.13 15.55 -4.09
C ARG A 166 10.49 16.82 -4.83
#